data_AF-A0A0K0D4U1-F1
#
_entry.id   AF-A0A0K0D4U1-F1
#
_cell.length_a   1.000
_cell.length_b   1.000
_cell.length_c   1.000
_cell.angle_alpha   90.00
_cell.angle_beta   90.00
_cell.angle_gamma   90.00
#
_symmetry.space_group_name_H-M   'P 1'
#
loop_
_entity.id
_entity.type
_entity.pdbx_description
1 polymer ?
#
loop_
_entity_poly.entity_id
_entity_poly.type
_entity_poly.pdbx_seq_one_letter_code
_entity_poly.pdbx_strand_id
1 'polypeptide(L)'
;MLSLRKLMNKPRPDDWSPLAKFFYADEALNCIALELDSFDGRRDPERCNALVNKLRISQDRVLHIIGEMLAIVYPRESDRACRDFRVKFPDEIIHDSLPGQLWFGAECLAAGSSIIDHESESDAIRPLAKELTRHLDSLRDLLKVLLFLDGFILTGIISRTSLKDQSLRDPLIYTDAIKESLLKFDHLFAAFEFQ
;
A
#
# COMPACT_ATOMS: atom_id res chain seq x y z
N MET A 1 -27.68 2.19 -1.00
CA MET A 1 -27.34 1.79 -2.39
C MET A 1 -25.84 1.92 -2.68
N LEU A 2 -24.96 1.33 -1.84
CA LEU A 2 -23.50 1.37 -2.02
C LEU A 2 -22.89 0.00 -2.42
N SER A 3 -23.66 -1.10 -2.30
CA SER A 3 -23.15 -2.46 -2.57
C SER A 3 -23.10 -2.82 -4.05
N LEU A 4 -23.97 -2.24 -4.89
CA LEU A 4 -24.03 -2.56 -6.32
C LEU A 4 -22.89 -1.95 -7.15
N ARG A 5 -22.27 -0.84 -6.70
CA ARG A 5 -21.12 -0.24 -7.40
C ARG A 5 -19.82 -1.02 -7.20
N LYS A 6 -19.66 -1.73 -6.08
CA LYS A 6 -18.50 -2.59 -5.82
C LYS A 6 -18.46 -3.84 -6.71
N LEU A 7 -19.63 -4.30 -7.20
CA LEU A 7 -19.73 -5.56 -7.94
C LEU A 7 -19.42 -5.43 -9.44
N MET A 8 -19.42 -4.23 -10.02
CA MET A 8 -19.40 -4.09 -11.48
C MET A 8 -18.01 -3.99 -12.10
N ASN A 9 -16.94 -3.75 -11.32
CA ASN A 9 -15.58 -3.56 -11.83
C ASN A 9 -14.52 -4.40 -11.09
N LYS A 10 -14.86 -5.62 -10.63
CA LYS A 10 -13.84 -6.54 -10.10
C LYS A 10 -12.93 -6.95 -11.27
N PRO A 11 -11.58 -6.78 -11.17
CA PRO A 11 -10.67 -7.31 -12.18
C PRO A 11 -10.87 -8.81 -12.36
N ARG A 12 -10.41 -9.37 -13.48
CA ARG A 12 -10.46 -10.83 -13.65
C ARG A 12 -9.43 -11.47 -12.72
N PRO A 13 -9.72 -12.62 -12.09
CA PRO A 13 -8.76 -13.30 -11.22
C PRO A 13 -7.45 -13.67 -11.93
N ASP A 14 -7.50 -13.88 -13.24
CA ASP A 14 -6.34 -14.23 -14.07
C ASP A 14 -5.57 -13.01 -14.61
N ASP A 15 -6.00 -11.78 -14.27
CA ASP A 15 -5.33 -10.54 -14.65
C ASP A 15 -4.15 -10.28 -13.70
N TRP A 16 -2.93 -10.40 -14.22
CA TRP A 16 -1.69 -10.27 -13.45
C TRP A 16 -1.11 -8.85 -13.46
N SER A 17 -1.90 -7.85 -13.86
CA SER A 17 -1.44 -6.47 -13.81
C SER A 17 -1.21 -5.96 -12.38
N PRO A 18 -0.30 -4.99 -12.19
CA PRO A 18 -0.07 -4.39 -10.87
C PRO A 18 -1.35 -3.85 -10.23
N LEU A 19 -2.23 -3.19 -11.00
CA LEU A 19 -3.48 -2.64 -10.49
C LEU A 19 -4.46 -3.76 -10.07
N ALA A 20 -4.59 -4.83 -10.84
CA ALA A 20 -5.43 -5.97 -10.45
C ALA A 20 -4.87 -6.65 -9.18
N LYS A 21 -3.56 -6.90 -9.11
CA LYS A 21 -2.89 -7.41 -7.90
C LYS A 21 -3.19 -6.51 -6.70
N PHE A 22 -3.07 -5.20 -6.87
CA PHE A 22 -3.32 -4.22 -5.81
C PHE A 22 -4.77 -4.30 -5.30
N PHE A 23 -5.76 -4.39 -6.21
CA PHE A 23 -7.17 -4.51 -5.84
C PHE A 23 -7.41 -5.69 -4.89
N TYR A 24 -6.91 -6.88 -5.23
CA TYR A 24 -7.11 -8.08 -4.43
C TYR A 24 -6.32 -8.04 -3.11
N ALA A 25 -5.10 -7.51 -3.12
CA ALA A 25 -4.30 -7.33 -1.92
C ALA A 25 -4.96 -6.33 -0.96
N ASP A 26 -5.50 -5.23 -1.47
CA ASP A 26 -6.23 -4.24 -0.68
C ASP A 26 -7.55 -4.78 -0.14
N GLU A 27 -8.31 -5.54 -0.94
CA GLU A 27 -9.53 -6.23 -0.49
C GLU A 27 -9.23 -7.19 0.67
N ALA A 28 -8.18 -8.01 0.54
CA ALA A 28 -7.74 -8.93 1.60
C ALA A 28 -7.32 -8.18 2.87
N LEU A 29 -6.55 -7.09 2.74
CA LEU A 29 -6.13 -6.25 3.86
C LEU A 29 -7.35 -5.68 4.62
N ASN A 30 -8.32 -5.12 3.89
CA ASN A 30 -9.53 -4.56 4.49
C ASN A 30 -10.38 -5.64 5.18
N CYS A 31 -10.45 -6.86 4.64
CA CYS A 31 -11.15 -7.97 5.29
C CYS A 31 -10.52 -8.31 6.65
N ILE A 32 -9.18 -8.35 6.73
CA ILE A 32 -8.47 -8.61 7.99
C ILE A 32 -8.69 -7.47 8.99
N ALA A 33 -8.62 -6.21 8.55
CA ALA A 33 -8.87 -5.04 9.39
C ALA A 33 -10.30 -5.04 9.96
N LEU A 34 -11.31 -5.31 9.12
CA LEU A 34 -12.69 -5.44 9.58
C LEU A 34 -12.88 -6.61 10.55
N GLU A 35 -12.15 -7.71 10.38
CA GLU A 35 -12.18 -8.82 11.32
C GLU A 35 -11.56 -8.41 12.67
N LEU A 36 -10.43 -7.70 12.68
CA LEU A 36 -9.82 -7.15 13.89
C LEU A 36 -10.78 -6.22 14.65
N ASP A 37 -11.53 -5.39 13.94
CA ASP A 37 -12.51 -4.46 14.53
C ASP A 37 -13.79 -5.18 15.04
N SER A 38 -14.01 -6.43 14.65
CA SER A 38 -15.27 -7.14 14.93
C SER A 38 -15.35 -7.77 16.33
N PHE A 39 -14.24 -7.81 17.08
CA PHE A 39 -14.19 -8.44 18.41
C PHE A 39 -13.26 -7.70 19.37
N ASP A 40 -13.43 -7.96 20.67
CA ASP A 40 -12.54 -7.45 21.71
C ASP A 40 -11.30 -8.34 21.80
N GLY A 41 -10.16 -7.85 21.30
CA GLY A 41 -8.88 -8.55 21.32
C GLY A 41 -8.37 -8.92 22.72
N ARG A 42 -8.87 -8.29 23.79
CA ARG A 42 -8.51 -8.67 25.17
C ARG A 42 -9.17 -9.97 25.61
N ARG A 43 -10.32 -10.30 25.01
CA ARG A 43 -11.07 -11.53 25.31
C ARG A 43 -10.52 -12.75 24.56
N ASP A 44 -9.87 -12.51 23.43
CA ASP A 44 -9.24 -13.54 22.59
C ASP A 44 -7.88 -13.06 22.06
N PRO A 45 -6.84 -13.04 22.92
CA PRO A 45 -5.53 -12.52 22.56
C PRO A 45 -4.82 -13.38 21.52
N GLU A 46 -5.08 -14.70 21.48
CA GLU A 46 -4.49 -15.60 20.49
C GLU A 46 -5.01 -15.29 19.08
N ARG A 47 -6.34 -15.13 18.92
CA ARG A 47 -6.92 -14.73 17.64
C ARG A 47 -6.47 -13.34 17.22
N CYS A 48 -6.39 -12.40 18.17
CA CYS A 48 -5.88 -11.05 17.92
C CYS A 48 -4.45 -11.09 17.36
N ASN A 49 -3.54 -11.80 18.03
CA ASN A 49 -2.16 -11.96 17.58
C ASN A 49 -2.07 -12.62 16.19
N ALA A 50 -2.88 -13.66 15.93
CA ALA A 50 -2.92 -14.31 14.63
C ALA A 50 -3.39 -13.36 13.52
N LEU A 51 -4.41 -12.53 13.79
CA LEU A 51 -4.91 -11.54 12.82
C LEU A 51 -3.94 -10.37 12.62
N VAL A 52 -3.27 -9.88 13.66
CA VAL A 52 -2.22 -8.86 13.53
C VAL A 52 -1.06 -9.38 12.66
N ASN A 53 -0.65 -10.63 12.84
CA ASN A 53 0.37 -11.23 11.97
C ASN A 53 -0.09 -11.34 10.51
N LYS A 54 -1.34 -11.74 10.28
CA LYS A 54 -1.93 -11.74 8.93
C LYS A 54 -2.02 -10.34 8.34
N LEU A 55 -2.36 -9.34 9.16
CA LEU A 55 -2.43 -7.94 8.74
C LEU A 55 -1.08 -7.46 8.24
N ARG A 56 0.01 -7.72 8.98
CA ARG A 56 1.38 -7.35 8.59
C ARG A 56 1.81 -7.98 7.28
N ILE A 57 1.53 -9.27 7.09
CA ILE A 57 1.81 -9.96 5.81
C ILE A 57 1.01 -9.34 4.67
N SER A 58 -0.25 -8.98 4.92
CA SER A 58 -1.11 -8.33 3.92
C SER A 58 -0.64 -6.90 3.60
N GLN A 59 -0.16 -6.16 4.59
CA GLN A 59 0.43 -4.82 4.42
C GLN A 59 1.70 -4.90 3.57
N ASP A 60 2.60 -5.83 3.90
CA ASP A 60 3.82 -6.07 3.11
C ASP A 60 3.49 -6.40 1.65
N ARG A 61 2.46 -7.23 1.42
CA ARG A 61 2.00 -7.55 0.06
C ARG A 61 1.53 -6.33 -0.71
N VAL A 62 0.77 -5.44 -0.07
CA VAL A 62 0.30 -4.18 -0.69
C VAL A 62 1.48 -3.26 -1.01
N LEU A 63 2.42 -3.10 -0.08
CA LEU A 63 3.62 -2.27 -0.27
C LEU A 63 4.50 -2.80 -1.40
N HIS A 64 4.67 -4.12 -1.48
CA HIS A 64 5.41 -4.76 -2.56
C HIS A 64 4.81 -4.41 -3.93
N ILE A 65 3.48 -4.48 -4.06
CA ILE A 65 2.79 -4.15 -5.32
C ILE A 65 2.92 -2.65 -5.64
N ILE A 66 2.81 -1.77 -4.62
CA ILE A 66 3.07 -0.33 -4.81
C ILE A 66 4.51 -0.10 -5.28
N GLY A 67 5.49 -0.84 -4.74
CA GLY A 67 6.88 -0.83 -5.20
C GLY A 67 7.04 -1.31 -6.65
N GLU A 68 6.33 -2.36 -7.06
CA GLU A 68 6.28 -2.81 -8.47
C GLU A 68 5.73 -1.68 -9.37
N MET A 69 4.64 -1.02 -8.97
CA MET A 69 4.06 0.11 -9.72
C MET A 69 5.04 1.29 -9.82
N LEU A 70 5.70 1.63 -8.72
CA LEU A 70 6.69 2.71 -8.68
C LEU A 70 7.84 2.43 -9.64
N ALA A 71 8.34 1.18 -9.69
CA ALA A 71 9.40 0.80 -10.63
C ALA A 71 8.96 0.83 -12.10
N ILE A 72 7.67 0.61 -12.40
CA ILE A 72 7.11 0.76 -13.74
C ILE A 72 7.02 2.24 -14.13
N VAL A 73 6.56 3.10 -13.22
CA VAL A 73 6.36 4.53 -13.48
C VAL A 73 7.68 5.29 -13.51
N TYR A 74 8.63 4.92 -12.63
CA TYR A 74 9.96 5.50 -12.49
C TYR A 74 11.03 4.42 -12.64
N PRO A 75 11.39 4.03 -13.88
CA PRO A 75 12.34 2.93 -14.13
C PRO A 75 13.77 3.25 -13.72
N ARG A 76 14.14 4.54 -13.66
CA ARG A 76 15.47 4.97 -13.24
C ARG A 76 15.49 5.11 -11.74
N GLU A 77 16.45 4.47 -11.09
CA GLU A 77 16.55 4.52 -9.63
C GLU A 77 16.81 5.93 -9.09
N SER A 78 17.48 6.78 -9.88
CA SER A 78 17.74 8.20 -9.58
C SER A 78 16.47 9.04 -9.45
N ASP A 79 15.36 8.58 -10.03
CA ASP A 79 14.09 9.30 -10.04
C ASP A 79 13.22 8.90 -8.83
N ARG A 80 13.72 7.98 -7.99
CA ARG A 80 13.06 7.47 -6.78
C ARG A 80 13.81 7.94 -5.53
N ALA A 81 13.21 7.76 -4.37
CA ALA A 81 13.80 8.12 -3.08
C ALA A 81 15.07 7.30 -2.80
N CYS A 82 16.16 8.02 -2.54
CA CYS A 82 17.45 7.44 -2.18
C CYS A 82 17.36 6.67 -0.85
N ARG A 83 17.90 5.45 -0.85
CA ARG A 83 17.97 4.56 0.31
C ARG A 83 19.38 4.10 0.62
N ASP A 84 20.39 4.88 0.21
CA ASP A 84 21.81 4.58 0.42
C ASP A 84 22.16 4.40 1.91
N PHE A 85 21.35 4.94 2.82
CA PHE A 85 21.51 4.71 4.25
C PHE A 85 21.38 3.23 4.65
N ARG A 86 20.71 2.38 3.85
CA ARG A 86 20.57 0.94 4.10
C ARG A 86 21.91 0.22 4.18
N VAL A 87 22.97 0.71 3.51
CA VAL A 87 24.31 0.10 3.59
C VAL A 87 24.92 0.12 4.99
N LYS A 88 24.34 0.92 5.90
CA LYS A 88 24.75 1.01 7.31
C LYS A 88 24.12 -0.09 8.17
N PHE A 89 23.15 -0.83 7.62
CA PHE A 89 22.40 -1.85 8.34
C PHE A 89 22.78 -3.25 7.80
N PRO A 90 22.88 -4.25 8.68
CA PRO A 90 23.08 -5.64 8.26
C PRO A 90 21.95 -6.12 7.33
N ASP A 91 22.29 -7.02 6.40
CA ASP A 91 21.36 -7.56 5.41
C ASP A 91 20.16 -8.28 6.06
N GLU A 92 20.33 -8.87 7.25
CA GLU A 92 19.25 -9.54 7.98
C GLU A 92 18.09 -8.59 8.33
N ILE A 93 18.38 -7.31 8.59
CA ILE A 93 17.35 -6.30 8.92
C ILE A 93 16.55 -5.91 7.66
N ILE A 94 17.19 -5.96 6.49
CA ILE A 94 16.65 -5.45 5.23
C ILE A 94 15.72 -6.50 4.56
N HIS A 95 15.94 -7.79 4.81
CA HIS A 95 15.23 -8.86 4.12
C HIS A 95 13.95 -9.36 4.82
N ASP A 96 13.79 -9.14 6.12
CA ASP A 96 12.68 -9.70 6.90
C ASP A 96 11.45 -8.78 6.97
N SER A 97 10.56 -8.78 5.96
CA SER A 97 9.23 -8.13 6.02
C SER A 97 9.22 -6.66 6.51
N LEU A 98 10.38 -5.98 6.42
CA LEU A 98 10.63 -4.68 7.01
C LEU A 98 9.61 -3.63 6.55
N PRO A 99 9.22 -3.55 5.26
CA PRO A 99 8.21 -2.60 4.84
C PRO A 99 6.87 -2.76 5.58
N GLY A 100 6.39 -3.99 5.74
CA GLY A 100 5.17 -4.27 6.51
C GLY A 100 5.29 -3.90 7.98
N GLN A 101 6.46 -4.13 8.60
CA GLN A 101 6.72 -3.73 9.98
C GLN A 101 6.75 -2.21 10.16
N LEU A 102 7.36 -1.49 9.21
CA LEU A 102 7.41 -0.03 9.22
C LEU A 102 6.02 0.59 9.07
N TRP A 103 5.19 0.06 8.16
CA TRP A 103 3.80 0.52 8.05
C TRP A 103 3.03 0.26 9.35
N PHE A 104 3.09 -0.95 9.89
CA PHE A 104 2.44 -1.24 11.17
C PHE A 104 2.92 -0.32 12.31
N GLY A 105 4.23 -0.04 12.37
CA GLY A 105 4.82 0.90 13.32
C GLY A 105 4.31 2.33 13.12
N ALA A 106 4.22 2.80 11.87
CA ALA A 106 3.68 4.10 11.54
C ALA A 106 2.21 4.25 11.96
N GLU A 107 1.39 3.21 11.76
CA GLU A 107 -0.01 3.19 12.23
C GLU A 107 -0.11 3.26 13.75
N CYS A 108 0.72 2.49 14.47
CA CYS A 108 0.76 2.52 15.92
C CYS A 108 1.15 3.92 16.44
N LEU A 109 2.20 4.53 15.87
CA LEU A 109 2.64 5.88 16.22
C LEU A 109 1.56 6.93 15.90
N ALA A 110 0.91 6.81 14.74
CA ALA A 110 -0.17 7.70 14.34
C ALA A 110 -1.39 7.61 15.28
N ALA A 111 -1.69 6.40 15.78
CA ALA A 111 -2.73 6.13 16.77
C ALA A 111 -2.38 6.60 18.20
N GLY A 112 -1.14 7.05 18.44
CA GLY A 112 -0.70 7.61 19.71
C GLY A 112 0.08 6.64 20.61
N SER A 113 0.41 5.44 20.12
CA SER A 113 1.37 4.57 20.78
C SER A 113 2.76 5.23 20.80
N SER A 114 3.58 4.86 21.78
CA SER A 114 4.97 5.29 21.90
C SER A 114 5.88 4.07 21.99
N ILE A 115 7.10 4.21 21.47
CA ILE A 115 8.16 3.23 21.64
C ILE A 115 8.60 3.31 23.11
N ILE A 116 8.62 2.15 23.78
CA ILE A 116 9.00 2.03 25.18
C ILE A 116 10.44 2.54 25.34
N ASP A 117 10.67 3.39 26.35
CA ASP A 117 11.95 4.04 26.65
C ASP A 117 12.44 5.07 25.61
N HIS A 118 11.63 5.34 24.58
CA HIS A 118 11.94 6.25 23.47
C HIS A 118 10.76 7.20 23.15
N GLU A 119 10.08 7.73 24.17
CA GLU A 119 8.88 8.57 23.98
C GLU A 119 9.18 9.90 23.27
N SER A 120 10.31 10.54 23.58
CA SER A 120 10.69 11.82 22.96
C SER A 120 11.00 11.67 21.46
N GLU A 121 11.63 10.56 21.07
CA GLU A 121 11.85 10.19 19.67
C GLU A 121 10.52 9.85 18.99
N SER A 122 9.65 9.12 19.68
CA SER A 122 8.29 8.82 19.20
C SER A 122 7.50 10.10 18.89
N ASP A 123 7.58 11.11 19.76
CA ASP A 123 6.91 12.41 19.56
C ASP A 123 7.49 13.18 18.36
N ALA A 124 8.80 13.08 18.11
CA ALA A 124 9.45 13.68 16.95
C ALA A 124 9.04 12.99 15.63
N ILE A 125 8.88 11.67 15.64
CA ILE A 125 8.55 10.85 14.45
C ILE A 125 7.05 10.84 14.16
N ARG A 126 6.19 11.04 15.18
CA ARG A 126 4.73 10.96 15.07
C ARG A 126 4.10 11.83 13.97
N PRO A 127 4.53 13.09 13.71
CA PRO A 127 4.02 13.87 12.58
C PRO A 127 4.26 13.18 11.23
N LEU A 128 5.45 12.61 11.04
CA LEU A 128 5.82 11.87 9.83
C LEU A 128 5.01 10.58 9.70
N ALA A 129 4.82 9.84 10.79
CA ALA A 129 3.98 8.64 10.81
C ALA A 129 2.52 8.94 10.40
N LYS A 130 1.95 10.06 10.90
CA LYS A 130 0.61 10.53 10.54
C LYS A 130 0.52 10.96 9.08
N GLU A 131 1.55 11.64 8.55
CA GLU A 131 1.57 12.01 7.14
C GLU A 131 1.68 10.78 6.24
N LEU A 132 2.56 9.84 6.57
CA LEU A 132 2.77 8.61 5.81
C LEU A 132 1.47 7.78 5.71
N THR A 133 0.84 7.50 6.85
CA THR A 133 -0.40 6.70 6.92
C THR A 133 -1.54 7.37 6.16
N ARG A 134 -1.77 8.67 6.37
CA ARG A 134 -2.79 9.46 5.65
C ARG A 134 -2.53 9.48 4.13
N HIS A 135 -1.28 9.64 3.72
CA HIS A 135 -0.92 9.69 2.30
C HIS A 135 -1.06 8.31 1.65
N LEU A 136 -0.68 7.23 2.35
CA LEU A 136 -0.87 5.87 1.88
C LEU A 136 -2.36 5.55 1.67
N ASP A 137 -3.25 5.93 2.59
CA ASP A 137 -4.70 5.77 2.38
C ASP A 137 -5.21 6.56 1.18
N SER A 138 -4.72 7.80 0.99
CA SER A 138 -5.07 8.62 -0.18
C SER A 138 -4.59 7.96 -1.49
N LEU A 139 -3.38 7.40 -1.50
CA LEU A 139 -2.84 6.66 -2.64
C LEU A 139 -3.67 5.40 -2.94
N ARG A 140 -4.06 4.64 -1.90
CA ARG A 140 -4.91 3.46 -2.06
C ARG A 140 -6.25 3.82 -2.70
N ASP A 141 -6.86 4.94 -2.31
CA ASP A 141 -8.10 5.43 -2.91
C ASP A 141 -7.92 5.89 -4.37
N LEU A 142 -6.82 6.58 -4.69
CA LEU A 142 -6.51 6.97 -6.07
C LEU A 142 -6.31 5.75 -6.97
N LEU A 143 -5.57 4.74 -6.52
CA LEU A 143 -5.34 3.50 -7.27
C LEU A 143 -6.64 2.71 -7.49
N LYS A 144 -7.55 2.71 -6.51
CA LYS A 144 -8.90 2.17 -6.69
C LYS A 144 -9.66 2.94 -7.77
N VAL A 145 -9.69 4.28 -7.70
CA VAL A 145 -10.40 5.11 -8.69
C VAL A 145 -9.85 4.87 -10.10
N LEU A 146 -8.53 4.73 -10.25
CA LEU A 146 -7.91 4.41 -11.54
C LEU A 146 -8.45 3.10 -12.14
N LEU A 147 -8.54 2.03 -11.33
CA LEU A 147 -9.15 0.77 -11.74
C LEU A 147 -10.61 0.94 -12.20
N PHE A 148 -11.38 1.79 -11.51
CA PHE A 148 -12.77 2.05 -11.88
C PHE A 148 -12.88 2.85 -13.18
N LEU A 149 -12.00 3.83 -13.40
CA LEU A 149 -11.98 4.66 -14.61
C LEU A 149 -11.51 3.88 -15.84
N ASP A 150 -10.51 3.00 -15.69
CA ASP A 150 -10.06 2.14 -16.78
C ASP A 150 -11.20 1.19 -17.22
N GLY A 151 -11.98 0.69 -16.26
CA GLY A 151 -13.24 -0.01 -16.52
C GLY A 151 -14.29 0.81 -17.29
N PHE A 152 -14.29 2.13 -17.17
CA PHE A 152 -15.27 3.04 -17.79
C PHE A 152 -14.82 3.54 -19.18
N ILE A 153 -13.54 3.89 -19.36
CA ILE A 153 -12.95 4.26 -20.67
C ILE A 153 -13.16 3.12 -21.69
N LEU A 154 -13.00 1.86 -21.24
CA LEU A 154 -13.21 0.64 -22.04
C LEU A 154 -14.69 0.32 -22.37
N THR A 155 -15.67 1.02 -21.79
CA THR A 155 -17.09 0.85 -22.16
C THR A 155 -17.55 1.79 -23.28
N GLY A 156 -16.79 2.85 -23.57
CA GLY A 156 -17.13 3.82 -24.63
C GLY A 156 -16.42 3.59 -25.96
N ILE A 157 -15.20 3.03 -25.97
CA ILE A 157 -14.38 2.92 -27.18
C ILE A 157 -13.60 1.58 -27.15
N ILE A 158 -13.92 0.70 -28.12
CA ILE A 158 -13.11 -0.41 -28.67
C ILE A 158 -13.02 -1.74 -27.87
N SER A 159 -13.45 -2.81 -28.56
CA SER A 159 -13.15 -4.25 -28.51
C SER A 159 -12.50 -4.87 -27.25
N ARG A 160 -13.24 -5.83 -26.70
CA ARG A 160 -13.23 -6.34 -25.32
C ARG A 160 -12.17 -7.39 -24.92
N THR A 161 -11.16 -7.71 -25.74
CA THR A 161 -10.45 -8.99 -25.50
C THR A 161 -8.96 -9.05 -25.77
N SER A 162 -8.34 -8.03 -26.38
CA SER A 162 -6.92 -8.09 -26.76
C SER A 162 -6.01 -7.05 -26.12
N LEU A 163 -6.56 -5.93 -25.62
CA LEU A 163 -5.76 -4.80 -25.13
C LEU A 163 -5.62 -4.74 -23.60
N LYS A 164 -6.49 -5.39 -22.82
CA LYS A 164 -6.45 -5.34 -21.35
C LYS A 164 -5.13 -5.84 -20.75
N ASP A 165 -4.55 -6.89 -21.33
CA ASP A 165 -3.27 -7.46 -20.87
C ASP A 165 -2.05 -6.57 -21.16
N GLN A 166 -2.11 -5.75 -22.21
CA GLN A 166 -1.02 -4.83 -22.57
C GLN A 166 -1.18 -3.45 -21.91
N SER A 167 -2.43 -3.00 -21.75
CA SER A 167 -2.82 -1.73 -21.15
C SER A 167 -2.31 -1.61 -19.71
N LEU A 168 -2.59 -2.57 -18.85
CA LEU A 168 -2.36 -2.42 -17.41
C LEU A 168 -0.87 -2.49 -16.96
N ARG A 169 0.06 -2.69 -17.91
CA ARG A 169 1.51 -2.55 -17.72
C ARG A 169 2.06 -1.25 -18.32
N ASP A 170 1.24 -0.51 -19.06
CA ASP A 170 1.63 0.72 -19.73
C ASP A 170 1.74 1.87 -18.72
N PRO A 171 2.93 2.49 -18.54
CA PRO A 171 3.13 3.67 -17.71
C PRO A 171 2.21 4.85 -18.08
N LEU A 172 1.64 4.86 -19.29
CA LEU A 172 0.71 5.88 -19.78
C LEU A 172 -0.67 5.83 -19.12
N ILE A 173 -1.03 4.75 -18.43
CA ILE A 173 -2.31 4.66 -17.68
C ILE A 173 -2.27 5.44 -16.38
N TYR A 174 -1.08 5.57 -15.79
CA TYR A 174 -0.91 6.34 -14.57
C TYR A 174 -1.05 7.83 -14.91
N THR A 175 -2.13 8.45 -14.41
CA THR A 175 -2.30 9.90 -14.50
C THR A 175 -1.18 10.61 -13.75
N ASP A 176 -0.84 11.84 -14.13
CA ASP A 176 0.23 12.60 -13.47
C ASP A 176 -0.02 12.72 -11.96
N ALA A 177 -1.28 12.86 -11.54
CA ALA A 177 -1.68 12.84 -10.13
C ALA A 177 -1.30 11.53 -9.40
N ILE A 178 -1.41 10.37 -10.05
CA ILE A 178 -1.04 9.09 -9.45
C ILE A 178 0.48 8.93 -9.43
N LYS A 179 1.17 9.35 -10.50
CA LYS A 179 2.65 9.35 -10.55
C LYS A 179 3.23 10.20 -9.43
N GLU A 180 2.76 11.44 -9.28
CA GLU A 180 3.14 12.34 -8.20
C GLU A 180 2.82 11.76 -6.82
N SER A 181 1.64 11.13 -6.66
CA SER A 181 1.26 10.50 -5.40
C SER A 181 2.14 9.29 -5.04
N LEU A 182 2.50 8.46 -6.02
CA LEU A 182 3.43 7.33 -5.85
C LEU A 182 4.82 7.83 -5.44
N LEU A 183 5.33 8.86 -6.11
CA LEU A 183 6.63 9.44 -5.80
C LEU A 183 6.64 10.10 -4.41
N LYS A 184 5.58 10.83 -4.06
CA LYS A 184 5.43 11.40 -2.71
C LYS A 184 5.40 10.29 -1.65
N PHE A 185 4.68 9.20 -1.90
CA PHE A 185 4.65 8.04 -1.02
C PHE A 185 6.06 7.47 -0.83
N ASP A 186 6.81 7.28 -1.92
CA ASP A 186 8.16 6.73 -1.90
C ASP A 186 9.12 7.56 -1.04
N HIS A 187 9.06 8.90 -1.16
CA HIS A 187 9.85 9.82 -0.32
C HIS A 187 9.43 9.80 1.14
N LEU A 188 8.12 9.81 1.44
CA LEU A 188 7.64 9.73 2.82
C LEU A 188 8.05 8.42 3.48
N PHE A 189 7.94 7.31 2.75
CA PHE A 189 8.29 5.99 3.26
C PHE A 189 9.80 5.88 3.52
N ALA A 190 10.65 6.36 2.60
CA ALA A 190 12.10 6.40 2.80
C ALA A 190 12.51 7.31 3.97
N ALA A 191 11.84 8.46 4.13
CA ALA A 191 12.08 9.36 5.24
C ALA A 191 11.70 8.74 6.59
N PHE A 192 10.60 7.98 6.63
CA PHE A 192 10.16 7.27 7.83
C PHE A 192 11.08 6.09 8.16
N GLU A 193 11.50 5.34 7.15
CA GLU A 193 12.46 4.24 7.30
C GLU A 193 13.83 4.68 7.84
N PHE A 194 14.22 5.94 7.59
CA PHE A 194 15.48 6.49 8.07
C PHE A 194 15.46 6.92 9.55
N GLN A 195 14.28 7.16 10.15
CA GLN A 195 14.16 7.56 11.56
C GLN A 195 14.36 6.37 12.49
#